data_AF-A0A1A8RGB6-F1
#
_entry.id   AF-A0A1A8RGB6-F1
#
_cell.length_a   1.000
_cell.length_b   1.000
_cell.length_c   1.000
_cell.angle_alpha   90.00
_cell.angle_beta   90.00
_cell.angle_gamma   90.00
#
_symmetry.space_group_name_H-M   'P 1'
#
loop_
_entity.id
_entity.type
_entity.pdbx_description
1 polymer ?
#
loop_
_entity_poly.entity_id
_entity_poly.type
_entity_poly.pdbx_seq_one_letter_code
_entity_poly.pdbx_strand_id
1 'polypeptide(L)'
;KYNLSLEEMKMERDNLRSELDRIMKDGSSSGQSIQTGGPNQLVVDLTDPNRPRFTMQELKEVLQERNQLKAQLMVAQEELQLYKSGILPQAEPALVEVDLTPPAAIENSPASMNEKTTIGKLFSFRRK
;
A
#
# COMPACT_ATOMS: atom_id res chain seq x y z
N LYS A 1 33.22 -6.93 46.27
CA LYS A 1 32.99 -7.42 44.89
C LYS A 1 31.96 -6.58 44.10
N TYR A 2 31.08 -5.81 44.76
CA TYR A 2 30.04 -5.00 44.07
C TYR A 2 30.50 -3.61 43.56
N ASN A 3 31.55 -3.02 44.14
CA ASN A 3 32.00 -1.68 43.75
C ASN A 3 32.68 -1.63 42.37
N LEU A 4 33.28 -2.74 41.93
CA LEU A 4 33.99 -2.78 40.65
C LEU A 4 33.02 -2.74 39.47
N SER A 5 31.93 -3.51 39.54
CA SER A 5 30.87 -3.55 38.52
C SER A 5 30.13 -2.21 38.39
N LEU A 6 29.93 -1.50 39.50
CA LEU A 6 29.29 -0.17 39.48
C LEU A 6 30.21 0.88 38.86
N GLU A 7 31.51 0.79 39.13
CA GLU A 7 32.50 1.69 38.53
C GLU A 7 32.68 1.41 37.03
N GLU A 8 32.66 0.15 36.60
CA GLU A 8 32.67 -0.24 35.19
C GLU A 8 31.45 0.33 34.45
N MET A 9 30.24 0.18 35.01
CA MET A 9 29.01 0.70 34.39
C MET A 9 28.98 2.24 34.35
N LYS A 10 29.56 2.89 35.36
CA LYS A 10 29.72 4.35 35.38
C LYS A 10 30.70 4.81 34.30
N MET A 11 31.83 4.12 34.16
CA MET A 11 32.82 4.38 33.12
C MET A 11 32.24 4.16 31.72
N GLU A 12 31.45 3.09 31.53
CA GLU A 12 30.75 2.82 30.26
C GLU A 12 29.76 3.93 29.91
N ARG A 13 28.96 4.38 30.88
CA ARG A 13 28.02 5.49 30.69
C ARG A 13 28.71 6.80 30.37
N ASP A 14 29.82 7.10 31.04
CA ASP A 14 30.60 8.32 30.80
C ASP A 14 31.33 8.26 29.45
N ASN A 15 31.78 7.07 29.03
CA ASN A 15 32.33 6.84 27.70
C ASN A 15 31.28 7.03 26.60
N LEU A 16 30.10 6.41 26.74
CA LEU A 16 28.98 6.57 25.81
C LEU A 16 28.52 8.02 25.72
N ARG A 17 28.47 8.74 26.84
CA ARG A 17 28.13 10.17 26.87
C ARG A 17 29.17 11.01 26.13
N SER A 18 30.46 10.69 26.31
CA SER A 18 31.55 11.36 25.60
C SER A 18 31.53 11.06 24.09
N GLU A 19 31.13 9.84 23.71
CA GLU A 19 30.96 9.44 22.31
C GLU A 19 29.77 10.16 21.66
N LEU A 20 28.65 10.30 22.37
CA LEU A 20 27.49 11.09 21.92
C LEU A 20 27.82 12.57 21.75
N ASP A 21 28.51 13.18 22.71
CA ASP A 21 28.92 14.59 22.63
C ASP A 21 29.86 14.83 21.44
N ARG A 22 30.75 13.86 21.13
CA ARG A 22 31.59 13.89 19.92
C ARG A 22 30.76 13.79 18.64
N ILE A 23 29.84 12.82 18.55
CA ILE A 23 28.95 12.64 17.40
C ILE A 23 28.09 13.89 17.15
N MET A 24 27.57 14.51 18.20
CA MET A 24 26.77 15.74 18.10
C MET A 24 27.62 16.94 17.61
N LYS A 25 28.86 17.05 18.11
CA LYS A 25 29.79 18.12 17.72
C LYS A 25 30.28 17.96 16.28
N ASP A 26 30.60 16.74 15.87
CA ASP A 26 31.02 16.42 14.50
C ASP A 26 29.85 16.54 13.51
N GLY A 27 28.63 16.17 13.93
CA GLY A 27 27.39 16.36 13.18
C GLY A 27 26.98 17.82 12.95
N SER A 28 27.55 18.77 13.71
CA SER A 28 27.27 20.21 13.57
C SER A 28 28.28 20.93 12.66
N SER A 29 29.42 20.30 12.32
CA SER A 29 30.49 20.92 11.54
C SER A 29 30.56 20.47 10.08
N SER A 30 29.92 19.35 9.73
CA SER A 30 29.84 18.86 8.36
C SER A 30 28.41 19.00 7.82
N GLY A 31 28.21 19.94 6.89
CA GLY A 31 27.05 19.99 6.00
C GLY A 31 26.97 18.82 5.02
N GLN A 32 27.44 17.62 5.40
CA GLN A 32 27.35 16.37 4.66
C GLN A 32 26.92 15.27 5.61
N SER A 33 25.61 15.05 5.63
CA SER A 33 24.92 14.09 6.46
C SER A 33 25.08 12.65 5.96
N ILE A 34 26.30 12.11 6.00
CA ILE A 34 26.49 10.66 5.86
C ILE A 34 26.76 10.11 7.25
N GLN A 35 25.68 9.85 7.98
CA GLN A 35 25.76 9.10 9.23
C GLN A 35 26.05 7.64 8.88
N THR A 36 27.26 7.18 9.20
CA THR A 36 27.66 5.78 9.08
C THR A 36 26.90 4.96 10.11
N GLY A 37 25.79 4.38 9.67
CA GLY A 37 24.93 3.54 10.49
C GLY A 37 25.51 2.15 10.71
N GLY A 38 25.35 1.61 11.92
CA GLY A 38 25.67 0.21 12.25
C GLY A 38 24.89 -0.82 11.39
N PRO A 39 25.03 -2.12 11.64
CA PRO A 39 24.60 -3.19 10.72
C PRO A 39 23.10 -3.20 10.35
N ASN A 40 22.25 -2.47 11.08
CA ASN A 40 20.81 -2.30 10.79
C ASN A 40 20.39 -0.83 10.57
N GLN A 41 21.33 0.10 10.42
CA GLN A 41 21.01 1.49 10.09
C GLN A 41 21.24 1.74 8.61
N LEU A 42 20.18 2.17 7.94
CA LEU A 42 20.26 2.68 6.57
C LEU A 42 21.08 3.98 6.58
N VAL A 43 22.08 4.07 5.70
CA VAL A 43 22.72 5.34 5.39
C VAL A 43 21.69 6.16 4.62
N VAL A 44 21.21 7.24 5.23
CA VAL A 44 20.14 8.07 4.66
C VAL A 44 20.71 9.45 4.33
N ASP A 45 20.63 9.82 3.06
CA ASP A 45 20.92 11.18 2.63
C ASP A 45 19.85 12.13 3.19
N LEU A 46 20.24 13.04 4.08
CA LEU A 46 19.31 14.01 4.65
C LEU A 46 19.06 15.20 3.71
N THR A 47 19.81 15.31 2.62
CA THR A 47 19.69 16.39 1.64
C THR A 47 18.72 16.08 0.49
N ASP A 48 18.25 14.83 0.35
CA ASP A 48 17.31 14.43 -0.70
C ASP A 48 15.92 15.07 -0.49
N PRO A 49 15.44 15.92 -1.43
CA PRO A 49 14.13 16.55 -1.34
C PRO A 49 12.97 15.54 -1.50
N ASN A 50 13.19 14.42 -2.17
CA ASN A 50 12.18 13.35 -2.34
C ASN A 50 12.19 12.34 -1.20
N ARG A 51 13.02 12.55 -0.17
CA ARG A 51 13.12 11.66 0.97
C ARG A 51 11.76 11.57 1.69
N PRO A 52 11.21 10.36 1.87
CA PRO A 52 10.00 10.19 2.68
C PRO A 52 10.28 10.57 4.14
N ARG A 53 9.52 11.53 4.66
CA ARG A 53 9.66 12.04 6.04
C ARG A 53 8.64 11.37 6.97
N PHE A 54 8.71 10.05 7.07
CA PHE A 54 7.88 9.28 7.99
C PHE A 54 8.44 9.29 9.42
N THR A 55 7.56 9.34 10.40
CA THR A 55 7.82 8.95 11.78
C THR A 55 7.97 7.42 11.87
N MET A 56 8.59 6.93 12.95
CA MET A 56 8.70 5.48 13.18
C MET A 56 7.35 4.79 13.36
N GLN A 57 6.34 5.52 13.81
CA GLN A 57 4.98 5.00 13.92
C GLN A 57 4.35 4.82 12.54
N GLU A 58 4.38 5.83 11.69
CA GLU A 58 3.84 5.76 10.32
C GLU A 58 4.54 4.65 9.52
N LEU A 59 5.86 4.50 9.67
CA LEU A 59 6.58 3.41 9.00
C LEU A 59 6.10 2.03 9.45
N LYS A 60 5.84 1.85 10.75
CA LYS A 60 5.25 0.60 11.26
C LYS A 60 3.85 0.37 10.69
N GLU A 61 3.02 1.40 10.69
CA GLU A 61 1.65 1.34 10.16
C GLU A 61 1.65 0.96 8.67
N VAL A 62 2.43 1.66 7.84
CA VAL A 62 2.57 1.36 6.40
C VAL A 62 3.08 -0.06 6.16
N LEU A 63 4.06 -0.51 6.93
CA LEU A 63 4.59 -1.88 6.80
C LEU A 63 3.56 -2.94 7.21
N GLN A 64 2.79 -2.69 8.26
CA GLN A 64 1.73 -3.57 8.72
C GLN A 64 0.61 -3.64 7.68
N GLU A 65 0.14 -2.50 7.18
CA GLU A 65 -0.87 -2.43 6.12
C GLU A 65 -0.41 -3.18 4.87
N ARG A 66 0.83 -2.94 4.41
CA ARG A 66 1.42 -3.67 3.28
C ARG A 66 1.43 -5.18 3.51
N ASN A 67 1.80 -5.62 4.70
CA ASN A 67 1.83 -7.05 5.03
C ASN A 67 0.41 -7.64 5.04
N GLN A 68 -0.56 -6.91 5.57
CA GLN A 68 -1.95 -7.35 5.61
C GLN A 68 -2.54 -7.47 4.21
N LEU A 69 -2.34 -6.46 3.35
CA LEU A 69 -2.76 -6.50 1.95
C LEU A 69 -2.08 -7.64 1.19
N LYS A 70 -0.79 -7.88 1.43
CA LYS A 70 -0.07 -9.00 0.84
C LYS A 70 -0.67 -10.35 1.25
N ALA A 71 -1.02 -10.53 2.53
CA ALA A 71 -1.66 -11.75 3.00
C ALA A 71 -3.04 -11.96 2.36
N GLN A 72 -3.87 -10.92 2.29
CA GLN A 72 -5.18 -10.98 1.62
C GLN A 72 -5.04 -11.32 0.13
N LEU A 73 -4.06 -10.73 -0.55
CA LEU A 73 -3.78 -11.03 -1.94
C LEU A 73 -3.39 -12.50 -2.14
N MET A 74 -2.56 -13.06 -1.26
CA MET A 74 -2.17 -14.47 -1.33
C MET A 74 -3.39 -15.40 -1.18
N VAL A 75 -4.28 -15.11 -0.22
CA VAL A 75 -5.53 -15.86 -0.04
C VAL A 75 -6.42 -15.77 -1.29
N ALA A 76 -6.65 -14.57 -1.82
CA ALA A 76 -7.47 -14.40 -3.02
C ALA A 76 -6.87 -15.11 -4.26
N GLN A 77 -5.54 -15.13 -4.36
CA GLN A 77 -4.84 -15.85 -5.43
C GLN A 77 -4.98 -17.37 -5.27
N GLU A 78 -4.89 -17.90 -4.05
CA GLU A 78 -5.13 -19.31 -3.75
C GLU A 78 -6.58 -19.72 -4.09
N GLU A 79 -7.56 -18.95 -3.63
CA GLU A 79 -8.97 -19.18 -3.97
C GLU A 79 -9.19 -19.18 -5.49
N LEU A 80 -8.65 -18.19 -6.20
CA LEU A 80 -8.73 -18.12 -7.66
C LEU A 80 -8.10 -19.34 -8.34
N GLN A 81 -6.99 -19.86 -7.81
CA GLN A 81 -6.36 -21.08 -8.31
C GLN A 81 -7.25 -22.30 -8.07
N LEU A 82 -7.91 -22.41 -6.91
CA LEU A 82 -8.86 -23.49 -6.61
C LEU A 82 -10.08 -23.48 -7.55
N TYR A 83 -10.59 -22.29 -7.90
CA TYR A 83 -11.65 -22.16 -8.90
C TYR A 83 -11.17 -22.57 -10.30
N LYS A 84 -9.95 -22.18 -10.68
CA LYS A 84 -9.37 -22.53 -11.99
C LYS A 84 -9.00 -24.00 -12.14
N SER A 85 -8.61 -24.66 -11.04
CA SER A 85 -8.25 -26.08 -11.04
C SER A 85 -9.48 -27.00 -11.03
N GLY A 86 -10.69 -26.47 -10.88
CA GLY A 86 -11.93 -27.25 -10.83
C GLY A 86 -12.09 -28.07 -9.55
N ILE A 87 -11.28 -27.79 -8.52
CA ILE A 87 -11.34 -28.47 -7.22
C ILE A 87 -12.56 -27.97 -6.42
N LEU A 88 -12.91 -26.70 -6.58
CA LEU A 88 -14.11 -26.11 -5.98
C LEU A 88 -15.26 -26.18 -7.00
N PRO A 89 -16.48 -26.60 -6.61
CA PRO A 89 -17.63 -26.54 -7.50
C PRO A 89 -17.77 -25.08 -7.95
N GLN A 90 -17.85 -24.86 -9.26
CA GLN A 90 -18.43 -23.61 -9.75
C GLN A 90 -19.80 -23.53 -9.08
N ALA A 91 -19.94 -22.63 -8.11
CA ALA A 91 -21.26 -22.26 -7.64
C ALA A 91 -21.89 -21.60 -8.85
N GLU A 92 -22.58 -22.38 -9.69
CA GLU A 92 -23.50 -21.83 -10.65
C GLU A 92 -24.54 -21.09 -9.80
N PRO A 93 -24.55 -19.74 -9.76
CA PRO A 93 -25.83 -19.13 -9.47
C PRO A 93 -26.75 -19.67 -10.55
N ALA A 94 -27.91 -20.19 -10.15
CA ALA A 94 -29.00 -20.47 -11.06
C ALA A 94 -29.26 -19.19 -11.87
N LEU A 95 -28.59 -19.08 -13.02
CA LEU A 95 -28.89 -18.10 -14.03
C LEU A 95 -30.22 -18.60 -14.59
N VAL A 96 -31.31 -18.13 -13.96
CA VAL A 96 -32.63 -18.22 -14.55
C VAL A 96 -32.48 -17.59 -15.92
N GLU A 97 -32.49 -18.44 -16.94
CA GLU A 97 -32.44 -18.06 -18.33
C GLU A 97 -33.71 -17.25 -18.58
N VAL A 98 -33.58 -15.92 -18.52
CA VAL A 98 -34.69 -15.03 -18.85
C VAL A 98 -34.85 -15.12 -20.36
N ASP A 99 -35.86 -15.87 -20.79
CA ASP A 99 -36.22 -15.99 -22.20
C ASP A 99 -36.54 -14.60 -22.75
N LEU A 100 -35.63 -14.08 -23.59
CA LEU A 100 -35.77 -12.78 -24.26
C LEU A 100 -36.48 -12.95 -25.60
N THR A 101 -37.58 -13.70 -25.66
CA THR A 101 -38.43 -13.74 -26.85
C THR A 101 -39.21 -12.41 -26.97
N PRO A 102 -38.94 -11.55 -27.97
CA PRO A 102 -39.71 -10.33 -28.15
C PRO A 102 -41.08 -10.68 -28.77
N PRO A 103 -42.22 -10.24 -28.20
CA PRO A 103 -43.51 -10.46 -28.82
C PRO A 103 -43.56 -9.72 -30.17
N ALA A 104 -43.89 -10.45 -31.21
CA ALA A 104 -44.04 -9.94 -32.56
C ALA A 104 -45.04 -8.78 -32.60
N ALA A 105 -44.61 -7.73 -33.30
CA ALA A 105 -45.31 -6.51 -33.69
C ALA A 105 -46.85 -6.54 -33.58
N ILE A 106 -47.39 -5.71 -32.69
CA ILE A 106 -48.71 -5.10 -32.87
C ILE A 106 -48.52 -3.59 -33.03
N GLU A 107 -49.11 -3.13 -34.12
CA GLU A 107 -49.17 -1.79 -34.70
C GLU A 107 -49.63 -0.65 -33.76
N ASN A 108 -49.17 0.57 -34.12
CA ASN A 108 -49.86 1.87 -34.00
C ASN A 108 -49.97 2.59 -32.63
N SER A 109 -49.06 3.54 -32.36
CA SER A 109 -49.40 4.99 -32.20
C SER A 109 -48.20 5.86 -31.77
N PRO A 110 -48.22 7.19 -32.06
CA PRO A 110 -47.06 8.05 -32.03
C PRO A 110 -46.93 8.78 -30.68
N ALA A 111 -45.90 8.44 -29.91
CA ALA A 111 -45.48 9.23 -28.76
C ALA A 111 -44.02 9.62 -28.91
N SER A 112 -43.82 10.91 -29.21
CA SER A 112 -42.53 11.60 -29.13
C SER A 112 -41.93 11.38 -27.74
N MET A 113 -40.97 10.47 -27.63
CA MET A 113 -40.02 10.43 -26.52
C MET A 113 -38.61 10.51 -27.10
N ASN A 114 -38.21 11.73 -27.41
CA ASN A 114 -36.80 12.12 -27.41
C ASN A 114 -36.30 12.01 -25.95
N GLU A 115 -36.05 10.79 -25.49
CA GLU A 115 -35.21 10.56 -24.33
C GLU A 115 -33.83 10.18 -24.85
N LYS A 116 -33.07 11.21 -25.26
CA LYS A 116 -31.63 11.05 -25.50
C LYS A 116 -30.97 10.72 -24.16
N THR A 117 -30.88 9.43 -23.86
CA THR A 117 -30.07 8.89 -22.76
C THR A 117 -28.68 9.55 -22.78
N THR A 118 -28.13 9.84 -21.59
CA THR A 118 -26.80 10.44 -21.42
C THR A 118 -25.73 9.66 -22.18
N ILE A 119 -25.88 8.34 -22.29
CA ILE A 119 -25.06 7.46 -23.13
C ILE A 119 -25.14 7.85 -24.61
N GLY A 120 -26.35 8.08 -25.14
CA GLY A 120 -26.55 8.48 -26.54
C GLY A 120 -25.90 9.82 -26.88
N LYS A 121 -25.78 10.73 -25.90
CA LYS A 121 -25.02 11.98 -26.06
C LYS A 121 -23.51 11.72 -26.13
N LEU A 122 -23.00 10.82 -25.29
CA LEU A 122 -21.57 10.50 -25.20
C LEU A 122 -21.01 9.89 -26.50
N PHE A 123 -21.79 9.07 -27.21
CA PHE A 123 -21.37 8.39 -28.43
C PHE A 123 -21.83 9.05 -29.74
N SER A 124 -22.49 10.21 -29.65
CA SER A 124 -23.00 10.95 -30.83
C SER A 124 -21.92 11.41 -31.81
N PHE A 125 -20.68 11.53 -31.36
CA PHE A 125 -19.54 11.99 -32.15
C PHE A 125 -18.93 10.92 -33.07
N ARG A 126 -19.34 9.65 -32.94
CA ARG A 126 -18.72 8.53 -33.68
C ARG A 126 -19.43 8.19 -35.00
N ARG A 127 -20.41 9.00 -35.44
CA ARG A 127 -20.90 8.94 -36.82
C ARG A 127 -20.23 10.01 -37.67
N LYS A 128 -19.03 9.69 -38.15
CA LYS A 128 -18.51 10.01 -39.48
C LYS A 128 -17.19 9.29 -39.67
#